data_AF-A0A7T1Y381-F1
#
_entry.id   AF-A0A7T1Y381-F1
#
_cell.length_a   1.000
_cell.length_b   1.000
_cell.length_c   1.000
_cell.angle_alpha   90.00
_cell.angle_beta   90.00
_cell.angle_gamma   90.00
#
_symmetry.space_group_name_H-M   'P 1'
#
loop_
_entity.id
_entity.type
_entity.pdbx_description
1 polymer ?
#
loop_
_entity_poly.entity_id
_entity_poly.type
_entity_poly.pdbx_seq_one_letter_code
_entity_poly.pdbx_strand_id
1 'polypeptide(L)' 'MTKTYQRLTGLHFSLCTLAMIWPGALIANRIEPTVLGLPFLFFWYALWMLVLFAGMWVAFVVRHGGNRHD' A
#
# COMPACT_ATOMS: atom_id res chain seq x y z
N MET A 1 -19.16 -13.49 3.87
CA MET A 1 -18.29 -12.30 4.05
C MET A 1 -16.79 -12.62 3.98
N THR A 2 -16.32 -13.73 4.56
CA THR A 2 -14.89 -14.08 4.69
C THR A 2 -14.12 -14.21 3.35
N LYS A 3 -14.72 -14.82 2.32
CA LYS A 3 -14.05 -15.04 1.02
C LYS A 3 -13.81 -13.74 0.25
N THR A 4 -14.76 -12.79 0.30
CA THR A 4 -14.62 -11.47 -0.32
C THR A 4 -13.59 -10.61 0.42
N TYR A 5 -13.61 -10.65 1.76
CA TYR A 5 -12.60 -10.00 2.60
C TYR A 5 -11.18 -10.54 2.32
N GLN A 6 -11.00 -11.86 2.30
CA GLN A 6 -9.72 -12.49 1.99
C GLN A 6 -9.20 -12.09 0.59
N ARG A 7 -10.09 -12.03 -0.41
CA ARG A 7 -9.74 -11.55 -1.75
C ARG A 7 -9.33 -10.08 -1.75
N LEU A 8 -10.07 -9.21 -1.06
CA LEU A 8 -9.75 -7.79 -0.95
C LEU A 8 -8.41 -7.55 -0.26
N THR A 9 -8.18 -8.17 0.89
CA THR A 9 -6.92 -8.06 1.62
C THR A 9 -5.76 -8.64 0.80
N GLY A 10 -5.96 -9.78 0.16
CA GLY A 10 -4.96 -10.39 -0.73
C GLY A 10 -4.59 -9.48 -1.91
N LEU A 11 -5.59 -8.95 -2.62
CA LEU A 11 -5.38 -8.00 -3.73
C LEU A 11 -4.66 -6.73 -3.26
N HIS A 12 -5.05 -6.20 -2.10
CA HIS A 12 -4.42 -5.02 -1.51
C HIS A 12 -2.94 -5.27 -1.21
N PHE A 13 -2.61 -6.40 -0.60
CA PHE A 13 -1.21 -6.79 -0.36
C PHE A 13 -0.44 -6.96 -1.66
N SER A 14 -0.98 -7.69 -2.64
CA SER A 14 -0.31 -7.87 -3.94
C SER A 14 -0.06 -6.55 -4.64
N LEU A 15 -1.03 -5.63 -4.62
CA LEU A 15 -0.88 -4.29 -5.19
C LEU A 15 0.24 -3.51 -4.50
N CYS A 16 0.25 -3.49 -3.16
CA CYS A 16 1.29 -2.79 -2.41
C CYS A 16 2.67 -3.43 -2.64
N THR A 17 2.78 -4.75 -2.70
CA THR A 17 4.02 -5.45 -3.01
C THR A 17 4.53 -5.10 -4.40
N LEU A 18 3.67 -5.10 -5.42
CA LEU A 18 4.06 -4.72 -6.78
C LEU A 18 4.49 -3.25 -6.86
N ALA A 19 3.82 -2.36 -6.13
CA ALA A 19 4.20 -0.96 -6.06
C ALA A 19 5.54 -0.73 -5.34
N MET A 20 5.89 -1.58 -4.37
CA MET A 20 7.19 -1.55 -3.68
C MET A 20 8.33 -2.08 -4.55
N ILE A 21 8.05 -3.12 -5.35
CA ILE A 21 9.01 -3.76 -6.29
C ILE A 21 9.10 -2.98 -7.61
N TRP A 22 8.33 -1.91 -7.77
CA TRP A 22 8.21 -1.13 -8.99
C TRP A 22 9.58 -0.85 -9.64
N PRO A 23 9.83 -1.34 -10.87
CA PRO A 23 11.15 -1.27 -11.51
C PRO A 23 11.57 0.16 -11.85
N GLY A 24 10.65 1.13 -11.81
CA GLY A 24 11.00 2.54 -11.94
C GLY A 24 11.93 3.06 -10.84
N ALA A 25 12.10 2.35 -9.72
CA ALA A 25 13.18 2.62 -8.78
C ALA A 25 14.56 2.53 -9.45
N LEU A 26 14.76 1.65 -10.45
CA LEU A 26 16.01 1.55 -11.21
C LEU A 26 16.31 2.80 -12.04
N ILE A 27 15.28 3.57 -12.38
CA ILE A 27 15.38 4.79 -13.19
C ILE A 27 15.44 6.02 -12.26
N ALA A 28 14.59 6.06 -11.23
CA ALA A 28 14.43 7.17 -10.29
C ALA A 28 15.41 7.16 -9.10
N ASN A 29 16.18 6.10 -8.89
CA ASN A 29 17.22 6.04 -7.85
C ASN A 29 18.48 6.82 -8.25
N ARG A 30 18.29 8.10 -8.60
CA ARG A 30 19.33 9.05 -8.98
C ARG A 30 18.97 10.41 -8.37
N ILE A 31 19.99 11.16 -7.95
CA ILE A 31 19.81 12.49 -7.34
C ILE A 31 19.25 13.47 -8.39
N GLU A 32 19.62 13.29 -9.65
CA GLU A 32 19.05 13.97 -10.81
C GLU A 32 18.14 13.01 -11.58
N PRO A 33 16.94 13.43 -12.03
CA PRO A 33 16.37 14.78 -11.97
C PRO A 33 15.72 15.12 -10.61
N THR A 34 15.71 16.40 -10.24
CA THR A 34 15.24 16.89 -8.92
C THR A 34 13.77 16.65 -8.60
N VAL A 35 12.92 16.32 -9.59
CA VAL A 35 11.51 16.01 -9.36
C VAL A 35 11.22 14.51 -9.49
N LEU A 36 11.68 13.84 -10.55
CA LEU A 36 11.39 12.42 -10.83
C LEU A 36 12.47 11.43 -10.34
N GLY A 37 13.52 11.93 -9.69
CA GLY A 37 14.56 11.13 -9.06
C GLY A 37 14.22 10.77 -7.62
N LEU A 38 15.18 10.95 -6.71
CA LEU A 38 15.04 10.61 -5.29
C LEU A 38 13.79 11.20 -4.60
N PRO A 39 13.43 12.49 -4.78
CA PRO A 39 12.27 13.04 -4.07
C PRO A 39 10.96 12.35 -4.44
N PHE A 40 10.75 12.01 -5.72
CA PHE A 40 9.61 11.22 -6.15
C PHE A 40 9.64 9.81 -5.56
N LEU A 41 10.81 9.16 -5.52
CA LEU A 41 10.94 7.83 -4.95
C LEU A 41 10.58 7.81 -3.45
N PHE A 42 11.00 8.83 -2.69
CA PHE A 42 10.62 8.99 -1.28
C PHE A 42 9.11 9.21 -1.12
N PHE A 43 8.54 10.13 -1.90
CA PHE A 43 7.09 10.36 -1.89
C PHE A 43 6.33 9.08 -2.22
N TRP A 44 6.76 8.34 -3.24
CA TRP A 44 6.15 7.09 -3.68
C TRP A 44 6.13 6.05 -2.56
N TYR A 45 7.28 5.78 -1.94
CA TYR A 45 7.35 4.82 -0.85
C TYR A 45 6.53 5.25 0.37
N ALA A 46 6.57 6.53 0.75
CA ALA A 46 5.77 7.06 1.85
C ALA A 46 4.26 6.93 1.57
N LEU A 47 3.81 7.27 0.35
CA LEU A 47 2.44 7.10 -0.08
C LEU A 47 2.01 5.64 0.03
N TRP A 48 2.80 4.70 -0.50
CA TRP A 48 2.44 3.28 -0.47
C TRP A 48 2.50 2.66 0.92
N MET A 49 3.34 3.17 1.84
CA MET A 49 3.28 2.81 3.25
C MET A 49 1.96 3.25 3.90
N LEU A 50 1.50 4.47 3.60
CA LEU A 50 0.21 4.97 4.10
C LEU A 50 -0.96 4.19 3.52
N VAL A 51 -0.91 3.85 2.22
CA VAL A 51 -1.93 3.03 1.55
C VAL A 51 -2.00 1.64 2.18
N LEU A 52 -0.86 1.00 2.42
CA LEU A 52 -0.80 -0.30 3.10
C LEU A 52 -1.41 -0.23 4.49
N PHE A 53 -1.03 0.77 5.28
CA PHE A 53 -1.60 0.99 6.60
C PHE A 53 -3.11 1.20 6.53
N ALA A 54 -3.59 2.07 5.64
CA ALA A 54 -5.01 2.37 5.50
C ALA A 54 -5.83 1.14 5.09
N GLY A 55 -5.33 0.31 4.17
CA GLY A 55 -6.01 -0.92 3.79
C GLY A 55 -6.10 -1.92 4.94
N MET A 56 -5.06 -2.04 5.76
CA MET A 56 -5.08 -2.88 6.96
C MET A 56 -5.99 -2.32 8.04
N TRP A 57 -6.02 -1.00 8.22
CA TRP A 57 -6.95 -0.33 9.14
C TRP A 57 -8.40 -0.56 8.73
N VAL A 58 -8.72 -0.39 7.45
CA VAL A 58 -10.07 -0.69 6.91
C VAL A 58 -10.40 -2.16 7.13
N ALA A 59 -9.47 -3.07 6.84
CA ALA A 59 -9.67 -4.49 7.06
C ALA A 59 -9.94 -4.81 8.55
N PHE A 60 -9.21 -4.16 9.46
CA PHE A 60 -9.42 -4.26 10.90
C PHE A 60 -10.81 -3.73 11.30
N VAL A 61 -11.20 -2.54 10.86
CA VAL A 61 -12.51 -1.95 11.16
C VAL A 61 -13.64 -2.79 10.59
N VAL A 62 -13.52 -3.31 9.37
CA VAL A 62 -14.53 -4.20 8.76
C VAL A 62 -14.67 -5.51 9.54
N ARG A 63 -13.56 -6.06 10.05
CA ARG A 63 -13.56 -7.33 10.79
C ARG A 63 -14.02 -7.17 12.24
N HIS A 64 -13.64 -6.08 12.92
CA HIS A 64 -13.88 -5.87 14.35
C HIS A 64 -15.01 -4.87 14.66
N GLY A 65 -15.30 -3.95 13.75
CA GLY A 65 -16.40 -2.98 13.89
C GLY A 65 -17.78 -3.58 13.67
N GLY A 66 -17.87 -4.78 13.06
CA GLY A 66 -19.14 -5.51 12.87
C GLY A 66 -19.62 -6.34 14.07
N ASN A 67 -18.77 -6.61 15.07
CA ASN A 67 -19.07 -7.48 16.22
C ASN A 67 -18.62 -6.84 17.56
N ARG A 68 -19.06 -5.61 17.85
CA ARG A 68 -18.94 -5.00 19.20
C ARG A 68 -20.22 -5.09 20.04
N HIS A 69 -21.18 -5.89 19.60
CA HIS A 69 -22.30 -6.33 20.40
C HIS A 69 -22.24 -7.85 20.39
N ASP A 70 -21.82 -8.42 21.52
CA ASP A 70 -22.21 -9.71 22.13
C ASP A 70 -21.17 -10.07 23.19
#